data_AF-A0A940QD21-F1
#
_entry.id   AF-A0A940QD21-F1
#
_cell.length_a   1.000
_cell.length_b   1.000
_cell.length_c   1.000
_cell.angle_alpha   90.00
_cell.angle_beta   90.00
_cell.angle_gamma   90.00
#
_symmetry.space_group_name_H-M   'P 1'
#
loop_
_entity.id
_entity.type
_entity.pdbx_description
1 polymer ?
#
loop_
_entity_poly.entity_id
_entity_poly.type
_entity_poly.pdbx_seq_one_letter_code
_entity_poly.pdbx_strand_id
1 'polypeptide(L)'
;MAEFVKLNPAELKQLHTVDQRLMSYNVEMTEITGGTFWKEYTPAQIAGTEPFLFDGNFGDGFTAMASLMQYYPPINLYDECLRALSKELGSAWVRVSGSWATKTYYDLDGKMEGKVPEGFQATLTKEQWIGVLDFVKAIDGKLLISVGNCAGNHPNGGPIDLSQTEMIFNFSHEYGVDIDAFEFMNEPNMLEMSGAPHGYTPADFVRDQDLANGWVREHYPNCLIVGPCTCDGMMGTDVDEAKEKNPMEQMGAGLGNVMQSCSTADLMKGAQV
;
A
#
# COMPACT_ATOMS: atom_id res chain seq x y z
N MET A 1 -31.82 -21.21 29.61
CA MET A 1 -30.87 -22.29 29.94
C MET A 1 -29.49 -21.77 29.62
N ALA A 2 -28.53 -21.89 30.53
CA ALA A 2 -27.14 -21.49 30.27
C ALA A 2 -26.38 -22.70 29.71
N GLU A 3 -25.66 -22.51 28.61
CA GLU A 3 -24.68 -23.48 28.12
C GLU A 3 -23.32 -23.22 28.79
N PHE A 4 -22.61 -24.29 29.09
CA PHE A 4 -21.28 -24.24 29.68
C PHE A 4 -20.28 -24.89 28.73
N VAL A 5 -19.29 -24.11 28.28
CA VAL A 5 -18.17 -24.60 27.49
C VAL A 5 -17.00 -24.89 28.42
N LYS A 6 -16.41 -26.09 28.31
CA LYS A 6 -15.19 -26.48 29.03
C LYS A 6 -14.00 -26.43 28.07
N LEU A 7 -13.03 -25.56 28.34
CA LEU A 7 -11.76 -25.52 27.61
C LEU A 7 -10.77 -26.52 28.24
N ASN A 8 -10.09 -27.32 27.42
CA ASN A 8 -9.06 -28.28 27.86
C ASN A 8 -7.69 -27.97 27.21
N PRO A 9 -6.86 -27.11 27.83
CA PRO A 9 -5.56 -26.72 27.27
C PRO A 9 -4.60 -27.89 27.00
N ALA A 10 -4.72 -28.99 27.75
CA ALA A 10 -3.84 -30.16 27.61
C ALA A 10 -4.10 -30.97 26.32
N GLU A 11 -5.26 -30.77 25.69
CA GLU A 11 -5.64 -31.41 24.42
C GLU A 11 -5.49 -30.47 23.21
N LEU A 12 -5.03 -29.23 23.43
CA LEU A 12 -4.79 -28.31 22.33
C LEU A 12 -3.61 -28.79 21.48
N LYS A 13 -3.85 -28.92 20.18
CA LYS A 13 -2.81 -29.19 19.18
C LYS A 13 -2.28 -27.87 18.64
N GLN A 14 -0.97 -27.67 18.71
CA GLN A 14 -0.33 -26.55 18.01
C GLN A 14 -0.60 -26.66 16.50
N LEU A 15 -1.19 -25.62 15.91
CA LEU A 15 -1.48 -25.57 14.48
C LEU A 15 -0.33 -24.91 13.71
N HIS A 16 0.15 -23.77 14.20
CA HIS A 16 1.17 -22.96 13.55
C HIS A 16 2.14 -22.35 14.56
N THR A 17 3.31 -21.97 14.07
CA THR A 17 4.20 -21.00 14.71
C THR A 17 4.14 -19.74 13.86
N VAL A 18 4.00 -18.59 14.50
CA VAL A 18 3.93 -17.28 13.84
C VAL A 18 5.20 -16.50 14.10
N ASP A 19 5.57 -15.61 13.19
CA ASP A 19 6.68 -14.68 13.39
C ASP A 19 6.39 -13.76 14.58
N GLN A 20 7.42 -13.33 15.32
CA GLN A 20 7.25 -12.37 16.42
C GLN A 20 6.67 -11.04 15.93
N ARG A 21 6.86 -10.71 14.65
CA ARG A 21 6.31 -9.54 13.96
C ARG A 21 4.94 -9.80 13.33
N LEU A 22 4.19 -10.82 13.77
CA LEU A 22 2.82 -11.06 13.27
C LEU A 22 1.96 -9.79 13.40
N MET A 23 2.09 -9.09 14.53
CA MET A 23 1.46 -7.79 14.75
C MET A 23 2.33 -6.70 14.12
N SER A 24 2.09 -6.44 12.84
CA SER A 24 2.74 -5.40 12.05
C SER A 24 1.74 -4.38 11.52
N TYR A 25 2.22 -3.27 10.98
CA TYR A 25 1.33 -2.18 10.56
C TYR A 25 1.80 -1.50 9.26
N ASN A 26 0.81 -0.90 8.60
CA ASN A 26 0.99 -0.05 7.44
C ASN A 26 1.04 1.42 7.90
N VAL A 27 1.98 2.17 7.33
CA VAL A 27 2.01 3.64 7.34
C VAL A 27 1.74 4.08 5.91
N GLU A 28 0.67 4.83 5.71
CA GLU A 28 0.32 5.31 4.38
C GLU A 28 1.38 6.29 3.88
N MET A 29 1.79 6.17 2.61
CA MET A 29 2.81 7.06 2.03
C MET A 29 2.38 8.54 2.13
N THR A 30 1.08 8.84 2.05
CA THR A 30 0.54 10.19 2.23
C THR A 30 0.80 10.77 3.62
N GLU A 31 0.87 9.94 4.66
CA GLU A 31 1.22 10.39 6.03
C GLU A 31 2.68 10.84 6.07
N ILE A 32 3.55 10.19 5.30
CA ILE A 32 4.98 10.55 5.21
C ILE A 32 5.20 11.80 4.37
N THR A 33 4.58 11.87 3.19
CA THR A 33 4.78 12.99 2.26
C THR A 33 4.00 14.24 2.66
N GLY A 34 2.96 14.08 3.49
CA GLY A 34 1.86 15.02 3.59
C GLY A 34 0.95 14.92 2.37
N GLY A 35 -0.35 15.16 2.56
CA GLY A 35 -1.32 14.98 1.49
C GLY A 35 -2.76 14.94 1.98
N THR A 36 -3.69 14.65 1.08
CA THR A 36 -5.10 14.51 1.43
C THR A 36 -5.42 13.08 1.85
N PHE A 37 -6.07 12.91 3.00
CA PHE A 37 -6.54 11.62 3.50
C PHE A 37 -7.92 11.74 4.16
N TRP A 38 -8.49 10.62 4.63
CA TRP A 38 -9.81 10.59 5.24
C TRP A 38 -9.94 11.58 6.40
N LYS A 39 -11.02 12.37 6.40
CA LYS A 39 -11.35 13.29 7.49
C LYS A 39 -11.66 12.51 8.77
N GLU A 40 -11.19 13.05 9.87
CA GLU A 40 -11.63 12.62 11.20
C GLU A 40 -13.13 12.87 11.40
N TYR A 41 -13.78 11.92 12.06
CA TYR A 41 -15.13 12.13 12.56
C TYR A 41 -15.13 13.23 13.62
N THR A 42 -16.17 14.07 13.63
CA THR A 42 -16.34 15.04 14.72
C THR A 42 -16.61 14.30 16.05
N PRO A 43 -16.29 14.90 17.21
CA PRO A 43 -16.65 14.31 18.50
C PRO A 43 -18.16 14.02 18.63
N ALA A 44 -19.02 14.80 17.98
CA ALA A 44 -20.47 14.60 17.96
C ALA A 44 -20.87 13.39 17.08
N GLN A 45 -20.20 13.20 15.94
CA GLN A 45 -20.38 11.99 15.11
C GLN A 45 -19.93 10.73 15.85
N ILE A 46 -18.78 10.78 16.53
CA ILE A 46 -18.29 9.67 17.37
C ILE A 46 -19.27 9.38 18.52
N ALA A 47 -19.83 10.42 19.14
CA ALA A 47 -20.83 10.28 20.20
C ALA A 47 -22.23 9.90 19.70
N GLY A 48 -22.45 9.84 18.38
CA GLY A 48 -23.74 9.55 17.77
C GLY A 48 -24.80 10.64 17.94
N THR A 49 -24.41 11.87 18.33
CA THR A 49 -25.31 13.01 18.49
C THR A 49 -25.45 13.85 17.22
N GLU A 50 -24.55 13.65 16.26
CA GLU A 50 -24.61 14.19 14.90
C GLU A 50 -24.62 13.02 13.90
N PRO A 51 -25.56 12.99 12.95
CA PRO A 51 -25.53 11.97 11.90
C PRO A 51 -24.36 12.23 10.95
N PHE A 52 -23.62 11.17 10.60
CA PHE A 52 -22.74 11.21 9.44
C PHE A 52 -23.58 11.05 8.17
N LEU A 53 -23.66 12.11 7.37
CA LEU A 53 -24.39 12.12 6.10
C LEU A 53 -23.38 12.12 4.97
N PHE A 54 -23.41 11.06 4.16
CA PHE A 54 -22.69 11.00 2.90
C PHE A 54 -23.71 11.14 1.77
N ASP A 55 -23.78 12.34 1.19
CA ASP A 55 -24.73 12.67 0.12
C ASP A 55 -24.22 12.27 -1.27
N GLY A 56 -23.03 11.66 -1.36
CA GLY A 56 -22.46 11.15 -2.60
C GLY A 56 -22.79 9.69 -2.85
N ASN A 57 -22.87 9.28 -4.12
CA ASN A 57 -22.76 7.87 -4.47
C ASN A 57 -21.25 7.54 -4.64
N PHE A 58 -20.78 6.37 -4.19
CA PHE A 58 -19.40 5.93 -4.48
C PHE A 58 -19.13 5.82 -6.00
N GLY A 59 -20.19 5.70 -6.81
CA GLY A 59 -20.13 5.75 -8.27
C GLY A 59 -20.03 7.15 -8.89
N ASP A 60 -20.20 8.24 -8.13
CA ASP A 60 -20.12 9.62 -8.64
C ASP A 60 -18.67 10.15 -8.78
N GLY A 61 -17.69 9.27 -8.55
CA GLY A 61 -16.27 9.54 -8.79
C GLY A 61 -15.56 10.30 -7.68
N PHE A 62 -14.28 10.63 -7.93
CA PHE A 62 -13.34 11.26 -6.99
C PHE A 62 -13.88 12.55 -6.31
N THR A 63 -14.82 13.26 -6.94
CA THR A 63 -15.42 14.49 -6.38
C THR A 63 -16.30 14.21 -5.15
N ALA A 64 -17.01 13.07 -5.11
CA ALA A 64 -17.76 12.64 -3.93
C ALA A 64 -16.80 12.30 -2.76
N MET A 65 -15.67 11.66 -3.08
CA MET A 65 -14.63 11.33 -2.10
C MET A 65 -13.86 12.57 -1.60
N ALA A 66 -13.73 13.62 -2.40
CA ALA A 66 -13.05 14.86 -1.98
C ALA A 66 -13.73 15.51 -0.76
N SER A 67 -15.05 15.37 -0.63
CA SER A 67 -15.79 15.83 0.55
C SER A 67 -15.44 15.06 1.83
N LEU A 68 -14.95 13.82 1.69
CA LEU A 68 -14.51 12.93 2.77
C LEU A 68 -13.02 13.07 3.09
N MET A 69 -12.27 13.88 2.34
CA MET A 69 -10.82 14.00 2.50
C MET A 69 -10.40 15.41 2.96
N GLN A 70 -9.40 15.49 3.82
CA GLN A 70 -8.73 16.73 4.20
C GLN A 70 -7.23 16.60 4.09
N TYR A 71 -6.55 17.74 4.00
CA TYR A 71 -5.10 17.78 3.98
C TYR A 71 -4.52 17.57 5.39
N TYR A 72 -3.52 16.70 5.48
CA TYR A 72 -2.68 16.47 6.64
C TYR A 72 -1.22 16.81 6.29
N PRO A 73 -0.50 17.55 7.16
CA PRO A 73 0.92 17.77 6.98
C PRO A 73 1.70 16.45 7.17
N PRO A 74 2.95 16.38 6.68
CA PRO A 74 3.84 15.24 6.94
C PRO A 74 3.90 14.90 8.44
N ILE A 75 3.78 13.62 8.77
CA ILE A 75 3.82 13.14 10.15
C ILE A 75 5.20 13.36 10.77
N ASN A 76 5.22 13.77 12.04
CA ASN A 76 6.47 13.87 12.80
C ASN A 76 6.88 12.49 13.35
N LEU A 77 7.69 11.75 12.59
CA LEU A 77 8.22 10.46 13.02
C LEU A 77 9.27 10.51 14.14
N TYR A 78 9.63 11.71 14.63
CA TYR A 78 10.45 11.91 15.83
C TYR A 78 9.61 12.13 17.10
N ASP A 79 8.28 12.15 17.00
CA ASP A 79 7.41 12.27 18.16
C ASP A 79 7.70 11.18 19.20
N GLU A 80 7.99 11.61 20.43
CA GLU A 80 8.43 10.70 21.50
C GLU A 80 7.32 9.75 21.94
N CYS A 81 6.07 10.21 21.92
CA CYS A 81 4.91 9.40 22.27
C CYS A 81 4.66 8.33 21.20
N LEU A 82 4.67 8.71 19.92
CA LEU A 82 4.54 7.78 18.80
C LEU A 82 5.61 6.68 18.85
N ARG A 83 6.87 7.06 19.05
CA ARG A 83 7.98 6.10 19.16
C ARG A 83 7.84 5.20 20.38
N ALA A 84 7.45 5.74 21.53
CA ALA A 84 7.24 4.95 22.75
C ALA A 84 6.13 3.93 22.55
N LEU A 85 4.96 4.35 22.03
CA LEU A 85 3.83 3.45 21.78
C LEU A 85 4.17 2.39 20.73
N SER A 86 4.88 2.76 19.66
CA SER A 86 5.29 1.82 18.63
C SER A 86 6.27 0.76 19.16
N LYS A 87 7.19 1.14 20.05
CA LYS A 87 8.10 0.19 20.73
C LYS A 87 7.38 -0.82 21.60
N GLU A 88 6.30 -0.42 22.27
CA GLU A 88 5.52 -1.31 23.14
C GLU A 88 4.78 -2.41 22.34
N LEU A 89 4.59 -2.24 21.03
CA LEU A 89 4.11 -3.30 20.14
C LEU A 89 5.16 -4.40 19.91
N GLY A 90 6.42 -4.14 20.28
CA GLY A 90 7.58 -4.98 19.97
C GLY A 90 8.13 -4.70 18.57
N SER A 91 9.11 -5.51 18.15
CA SER A 91 9.62 -5.45 16.77
C SER A 91 8.48 -5.76 15.80
N ALA A 92 8.36 -4.96 14.75
CA ALA A 92 7.28 -5.05 13.76
C ALA A 92 7.82 -4.79 12.34
N TRP A 93 7.10 -5.27 11.33
CA TRP A 93 7.22 -4.74 9.98
C TRP A 93 6.51 -3.38 9.91
N VAL A 94 7.22 -2.38 9.40
CA VAL A 94 6.69 -1.07 9.06
C VAL A 94 6.55 -1.05 7.54
N ARG A 95 5.32 -1.30 7.06
CA ARG A 95 5.01 -1.20 5.63
C ARG A 95 4.71 0.24 5.27
N VAL A 96 5.56 0.88 4.46
CA VAL A 96 5.33 2.22 3.92
C VAL A 96 4.80 2.09 2.49
N SER A 97 3.50 2.34 2.31
CA SER A 97 2.77 1.88 1.12
C SER A 97 1.44 2.65 0.89
N GLY A 98 0.42 1.95 0.38
CA GLY A 98 -0.92 2.37 -0.01
C GLY A 98 -0.98 3.11 -1.33
N SER A 99 -2.17 3.60 -1.66
CA SER A 99 -2.47 4.17 -2.97
C SER A 99 -1.58 5.36 -3.32
N TRP A 100 -1.07 6.08 -2.32
CA TRP A 100 -0.13 7.18 -2.55
C TRP A 100 1.25 6.69 -2.96
N ALA A 101 1.72 5.54 -2.49
CA ALA A 101 3.04 5.01 -2.82
C ALA A 101 3.22 4.82 -4.33
N THR A 102 2.18 4.36 -5.03
CA THR A 102 2.18 4.14 -6.48
C THR A 102 2.50 5.40 -7.29
N LYS A 103 2.22 6.60 -6.76
CA LYS A 103 2.30 7.87 -7.48
C LYS A 103 3.25 8.90 -6.83
N THR A 104 4.12 8.46 -5.94
CA THR A 104 5.08 9.33 -5.25
C THR A 104 6.43 9.34 -5.97
N TYR A 105 6.93 10.54 -6.26
CA TYR A 105 8.30 10.76 -6.72
C TYR A 105 9.24 10.89 -5.52
N TYR A 106 10.42 10.30 -5.59
CA TYR A 106 11.46 10.39 -4.56
C TYR A 106 12.46 11.50 -4.93
N ASP A 107 12.38 12.62 -4.22
CA ASP A 107 13.27 13.78 -4.36
C ASP A 107 14.41 13.71 -3.32
N LEU A 108 15.13 12.59 -3.30
CA LEU A 108 16.20 12.35 -2.33
C LEU A 108 17.50 13.10 -2.67
N ASP A 109 17.60 13.60 -3.91
CA ASP A 109 18.67 14.49 -4.37
C ASP A 109 18.30 15.98 -4.32
N GLY A 110 17.04 16.30 -3.97
CA GLY A 110 16.53 17.66 -3.78
C GLY A 110 16.38 18.48 -5.06
N LYS A 111 16.48 17.88 -6.25
CA LYS A 111 16.40 18.60 -7.53
C LYS A 111 15.02 19.20 -7.80
N MET A 112 13.97 18.60 -7.26
CA MET A 112 12.61 19.08 -7.48
C MET A 112 12.19 20.16 -6.50
N GLU A 113 12.96 20.41 -5.43
CA GLU A 113 12.65 21.38 -4.38
C GLU A 113 11.23 21.16 -3.82
N GLY A 114 10.80 19.90 -3.68
CA GLY A 114 9.46 19.54 -3.23
C GLY A 114 8.33 19.73 -4.26
N LYS A 115 8.63 20.12 -5.51
CA LYS A 115 7.64 20.15 -6.58
C LYS A 115 7.35 18.73 -7.08
N VAL A 116 6.11 18.49 -7.47
CA VAL A 116 5.68 17.21 -8.04
C VAL A 116 6.00 17.20 -9.54
N PRO A 117 6.85 16.29 -10.04
CA PRO A 117 7.09 16.16 -11.48
C PRO A 117 5.86 15.66 -12.24
N GLU A 118 5.85 15.86 -13.55
CA GLU A 118 4.79 15.34 -14.43
C GLU A 118 4.67 13.82 -14.30
N GLY A 119 3.43 13.31 -14.25
CA GLY A 119 3.14 11.89 -14.11
C GLY A 119 3.08 11.39 -12.65
N PHE A 120 3.50 12.18 -11.67
CA PHE A 120 3.40 11.88 -10.24
C PHE A 120 2.31 12.73 -9.56
N GLN A 121 1.96 12.38 -8.32
CA GLN A 121 0.96 13.11 -7.51
C GLN A 121 1.51 13.64 -6.17
N ALA A 122 2.63 13.10 -5.70
CA ALA A 122 3.29 13.56 -4.48
C ALA A 122 4.81 13.46 -4.64
N THR A 123 5.52 14.16 -3.74
CA THR A 123 6.97 14.11 -3.65
C THR A 123 7.36 13.71 -2.23
N LEU A 124 8.24 12.72 -2.11
CA LEU A 124 8.90 12.32 -0.87
C LEU A 124 10.28 12.99 -0.83
N THR A 125 10.50 13.89 0.12
CA THR A 125 11.79 14.54 0.28
C THR A 125 12.78 13.66 1.03
N LYS A 126 14.06 14.00 0.91
CA LYS A 126 15.14 13.37 1.66
C LYS A 126 14.88 13.33 3.17
N GLU A 127 14.46 14.46 3.76
CA GLU A 127 14.24 14.59 5.20
C GLU A 127 13.07 13.72 5.67
N GLN A 128 12.00 13.64 4.88
CA GLN A 128 10.86 12.77 5.17
C GLN A 128 11.28 11.29 5.18
N TRP A 129 12.06 10.87 4.18
CA TRP A 129 12.54 9.49 4.12
C TRP A 129 13.54 9.17 5.25
N ILE A 130 14.46 10.08 5.59
CA ILE A 130 15.32 9.93 6.77
C ILE A 130 14.48 9.73 8.04
N GLY A 131 13.38 10.46 8.19
CA GLY A 131 12.44 10.28 9.29
C GLY A 131 11.90 8.85 9.39
N VAL A 132 11.58 8.21 8.26
CA VAL A 132 11.16 6.80 8.19
C VAL A 132 12.30 5.88 8.65
N LEU A 133 13.50 6.04 8.11
CA LEU A 133 14.65 5.19 8.44
C LEU A 133 15.02 5.27 9.93
N ASP A 134 15.07 6.49 10.47
CA ASP A 134 15.32 6.73 11.89
C ASP A 134 14.21 6.17 12.78
N PHE A 135 12.95 6.23 12.34
CA PHE A 135 11.83 5.65 13.06
C PHE A 135 11.90 4.13 13.11
N VAL A 136 12.13 3.47 11.97
CA VAL A 136 12.31 2.02 11.89
C VAL A 136 13.44 1.57 12.81
N LYS A 137 14.59 2.25 12.75
CA LYS A 137 15.72 1.98 13.64
C LYS A 137 15.37 2.21 15.11
N ALA A 138 14.64 3.28 15.43
CA ALA A 138 14.29 3.62 16.80
C ALA A 138 13.42 2.53 17.44
N ILE A 139 12.52 1.89 16.69
CA ILE A 139 11.58 0.90 17.20
C ILE A 139 12.07 -0.56 17.05
N ASP A 140 13.30 -0.78 16.58
CA ASP A 140 13.81 -2.11 16.20
C ASP A 140 12.90 -2.81 15.16
N GLY A 141 12.41 -2.04 14.19
CA GLY A 141 11.50 -2.51 13.14
C GLY A 141 12.22 -3.07 11.91
N LYS A 142 11.44 -3.68 11.02
CA LYS A 142 11.85 -4.05 9.65
C LYS A 142 11.09 -3.22 8.63
N LEU A 143 11.78 -2.70 7.62
CA LEU A 143 11.18 -1.82 6.63
C LEU A 143 10.65 -2.63 5.43
N LEU A 144 9.36 -2.45 5.12
CA LEU A 144 8.74 -2.91 3.89
C LEU A 144 8.29 -1.70 3.08
N ILE A 145 8.57 -1.66 1.78
CA ILE A 145 8.13 -0.57 0.90
C ILE A 145 7.39 -1.07 -0.34
N SER A 146 6.40 -0.29 -0.80
CA SER A 146 5.93 -0.34 -2.19
C SER A 146 6.51 0.79 -3.01
N VAL A 147 6.91 0.49 -4.24
CA VAL A 147 7.45 1.51 -5.14
C VAL A 147 6.41 2.10 -6.08
N GLY A 148 6.76 3.25 -6.68
CA GLY A 148 5.94 3.91 -7.67
C GLY A 148 5.78 3.09 -8.94
N ASN A 149 4.56 3.05 -9.46
CA ASN A 149 4.20 2.45 -10.74
C ASN A 149 3.12 3.31 -11.40
N CYS A 150 3.47 4.56 -11.76
CA CYS A 150 2.57 5.52 -12.40
C CYS A 150 3.14 6.04 -13.72
N ALA A 151 2.39 6.88 -14.43
CA ALA A 151 2.85 7.43 -15.73
C ALA A 151 4.26 8.04 -15.69
N GLY A 152 4.66 8.65 -14.57
CA GLY A 152 6.01 9.20 -14.38
C GLY A 152 7.13 8.16 -14.33
N ASN A 153 6.82 6.91 -13.96
CA ASN A 153 7.73 5.76 -14.01
C ASN A 153 7.78 5.09 -15.40
N HIS A 154 6.95 5.53 -16.35
CA HIS A 154 6.86 4.96 -17.69
C HIS A 154 7.14 6.02 -18.75
N PRO A 155 8.41 6.46 -18.93
CA PRO A 155 8.73 7.47 -19.92
C PRO A 155 8.29 7.00 -21.31
N ASN A 156 7.45 7.81 -21.97
CA ASN A 156 6.82 7.50 -23.26
C ASN A 156 5.89 6.27 -23.27
N GLY A 157 5.42 5.81 -22.10
CA GLY A 157 4.56 4.63 -21.98
C GLY A 157 5.28 3.29 -22.19
N GLY A 158 6.61 3.27 -22.11
CA GLY A 158 7.43 2.06 -22.21
C GLY A 158 7.42 1.21 -20.93
N PRO A 159 8.29 0.19 -20.83
CA PRO A 159 8.53 -0.55 -19.58
C PRO A 159 8.91 0.39 -18.43
N ILE A 160 8.77 -0.11 -17.20
CA ILE A 160 9.10 0.70 -16.02
C ILE A 160 10.57 1.17 -16.02
N ASP A 161 10.78 2.45 -15.75
CA ASP A 161 12.08 3.01 -15.38
C ASP A 161 12.30 2.82 -13.88
N LEU A 162 13.30 2.01 -13.53
CA LEU A 162 13.63 1.69 -12.15
C LEU A 162 14.43 2.78 -11.44
N SER A 163 14.81 3.88 -12.10
CA SER A 163 15.65 4.94 -11.51
C SER A 163 15.19 5.44 -10.13
N GLN A 164 13.87 5.52 -9.89
CA GLN A 164 13.29 5.86 -8.60
C GLN A 164 13.46 4.72 -7.57
N THR A 165 13.18 3.48 -7.96
CA THR A 165 13.44 2.28 -7.13
C THR A 165 14.92 2.21 -6.75
N GLU A 166 15.83 2.40 -7.71
CA GLU A 166 17.27 2.41 -7.43
C GLU A 166 17.64 3.50 -6.43
N MET A 167 17.09 4.71 -6.59
CA MET A 167 17.38 5.85 -5.74
C MET A 167 17.02 5.58 -4.27
N ILE A 168 15.82 5.08 -3.99
CA ILE A 168 15.38 4.87 -2.61
C ILE A 168 16.13 3.72 -1.93
N PHE A 169 16.41 2.64 -2.66
CA PHE A 169 17.19 1.51 -2.14
C PHE A 169 18.65 1.89 -1.87
N ASN A 170 19.31 2.58 -2.81
CA ASN A 170 20.69 3.05 -2.64
C ASN A 170 20.78 4.00 -1.45
N PHE A 171 19.86 4.96 -1.37
CA PHE A 171 19.83 5.92 -0.27
C PHE A 171 19.66 5.22 1.09
N SER A 172 18.70 4.31 1.21
CA SER A 172 18.44 3.55 2.44
C SER A 172 19.68 2.75 2.88
N HIS A 173 20.32 2.07 1.93
CA HIS A 173 21.55 1.32 2.18
C HIS A 173 22.71 2.22 2.63
N GLU A 174 22.96 3.33 1.93
CA GLU A 174 24.00 4.30 2.29
C GLU A 174 23.75 4.95 3.65
N TYR A 175 22.48 5.15 4.02
CA TYR A 175 22.08 5.66 5.32
C TYR A 175 22.27 4.62 6.46
N GLY A 176 22.41 3.34 6.11
CA GLY A 176 22.64 2.24 7.04
C GLY A 176 21.35 1.62 7.62
N VAL A 177 20.22 1.78 6.92
CA VAL A 177 18.96 1.12 7.23
C VAL A 177 18.43 0.50 5.94
N ASP A 178 18.73 -0.78 5.72
CA ASP A 178 18.30 -1.49 4.52
C ASP A 178 16.77 -1.64 4.46
N ILE A 179 16.25 -1.74 3.24
CA ILE A 179 14.87 -2.14 2.99
C ILE A 179 14.80 -3.68 3.12
N ASP A 180 14.13 -4.16 4.16
CA ASP A 180 14.04 -5.59 4.49
C ASP A 180 13.10 -6.35 3.55
N ALA A 181 12.06 -5.69 3.04
CA ALA A 181 11.10 -6.26 2.10
C ALA A 181 10.60 -5.24 1.08
N PHE A 182 10.26 -5.76 -0.09
CA PHE A 182 9.85 -5.01 -1.27
C PHE A 182 8.59 -5.63 -1.84
N GLU A 183 7.61 -4.79 -2.12
CA GLU A 183 6.52 -5.11 -3.02
C GLU A 183 6.52 -4.15 -4.21
N PHE A 184 6.19 -4.65 -5.40
CA PHE A 184 6.28 -3.84 -6.61
C PHE A 184 5.25 -2.71 -6.66
N MET A 185 4.02 -2.95 -6.19
CA MET A 185 2.92 -1.99 -6.27
C MET A 185 1.87 -2.32 -5.21
N ASN A 186 1.21 -1.29 -4.67
CA ASN A 186 0.04 -1.47 -3.81
C ASN A 186 -1.23 -1.77 -4.63
N GLU A 187 -1.96 -2.81 -4.27
CA GLU A 187 -3.26 -3.20 -4.85
C GLU A 187 -3.31 -3.20 -6.39
N PRO A 188 -2.36 -3.84 -7.09
CA PRO A 188 -2.28 -3.80 -8.55
C PRO A 188 -3.52 -4.35 -9.27
N ASN A 189 -4.38 -5.10 -8.57
CA ASN A 189 -5.63 -5.64 -9.11
C ASN A 189 -6.63 -4.55 -9.55
N MET A 190 -6.50 -3.32 -9.07
CA MET A 190 -7.34 -2.19 -9.51
C MET A 190 -6.68 -1.29 -10.58
N LEU A 191 -5.50 -1.66 -11.09
CA LEU A 191 -4.82 -1.03 -12.24
C LEU A 191 -4.76 0.51 -12.14
N GLU A 192 -5.43 1.24 -13.04
CA GLU A 192 -5.45 2.71 -13.09
C GLU A 192 -5.92 3.36 -11.79
N MET A 193 -6.84 2.72 -11.06
CA MET A 193 -7.32 3.24 -9.78
C MET A 193 -6.24 3.22 -8.71
N SER A 194 -5.45 2.14 -8.66
CA SER A 194 -4.30 2.02 -7.78
C SER A 194 -3.17 2.96 -8.19
N GLY A 195 -3.20 3.43 -9.44
CA GLY A 195 -2.37 4.49 -9.96
C GLY A 195 -1.49 4.12 -11.13
N ALA A 196 -1.68 2.93 -11.68
CA ALA A 196 -1.01 2.50 -12.89
C ALA A 196 -1.25 3.47 -14.06
N PRO A 197 -0.33 3.55 -15.05
CA PRO A 197 -0.54 4.33 -16.26
C PRO A 197 -1.88 4.03 -16.96
N HIS A 198 -2.38 4.99 -17.73
CA HIS A 198 -3.58 4.77 -18.53
C HIS A 198 -3.37 3.63 -19.53
N GLY A 199 -4.31 2.70 -19.60
CA GLY A 199 -4.26 1.50 -20.44
C GLY A 199 -3.35 0.38 -19.92
N TYR A 200 -2.81 0.50 -18.70
CA TYR A 200 -1.93 -0.51 -18.11
C TYR A 200 -2.65 -1.83 -17.89
N THR A 201 -2.05 -2.93 -18.35
CA THR A 201 -2.65 -4.27 -18.31
C THR A 201 -1.98 -5.19 -17.28
N PRO A 202 -2.61 -6.31 -16.91
CA PRO A 202 -1.94 -7.32 -16.08
C PRO A 202 -0.63 -7.85 -16.70
N ALA A 203 -0.54 -7.88 -18.04
CA ALA A 203 0.69 -8.29 -18.72
C ALA A 203 1.81 -7.24 -18.58
N ASP A 204 1.47 -5.96 -18.56
CA ASP A 204 2.43 -4.89 -18.27
C ASP A 204 2.91 -4.99 -16.82
N PHE A 205 1.98 -5.22 -15.88
CA PHE A 205 2.32 -5.48 -14.48
C PHE A 205 3.32 -6.61 -14.33
N VAL A 206 3.05 -7.78 -14.94
CA VAL A 206 3.96 -8.95 -14.87
C VAL A 206 5.34 -8.60 -15.41
N ARG A 207 5.41 -7.96 -16.58
CA ARG A 207 6.69 -7.53 -17.20
C ARG A 207 7.47 -6.64 -16.25
N ASP A 208 6.84 -5.62 -15.70
CA ASP A 208 7.52 -4.59 -14.92
C ASP A 208 7.86 -5.08 -13.50
N GLN A 209 6.99 -5.90 -12.90
CA GLN A 209 7.28 -6.60 -11.66
C GLN A 209 8.49 -7.53 -11.83
N ASP A 210 8.58 -8.29 -12.93
CA ASP A 210 9.72 -9.17 -13.17
C ASP A 210 11.03 -8.39 -13.37
N LEU A 211 10.98 -7.22 -14.02
CA LEU A 211 12.13 -6.31 -14.13
C LEU A 211 12.59 -5.82 -12.75
N ALA A 212 11.66 -5.33 -11.93
CA ALA A 212 11.96 -4.84 -10.59
C ALA A 212 12.46 -5.96 -9.67
N ASN A 213 11.79 -7.11 -9.67
CA ASN A 213 12.18 -8.29 -8.89
C ASN A 213 13.57 -8.79 -9.27
N GLY A 214 13.87 -8.85 -10.57
CA GLY A 214 15.19 -9.22 -11.07
C GLY A 214 16.27 -8.29 -10.54
N TRP A 215 16.03 -6.98 -10.64
CA TRP A 215 16.96 -5.96 -10.14
C TRP A 215 17.17 -6.06 -8.61
N VAL A 216 16.10 -6.21 -7.82
CA VAL A 216 16.18 -6.34 -6.35
C VAL A 216 16.98 -7.58 -5.96
N ARG A 217 16.78 -8.73 -6.62
CA ARG A 217 17.56 -9.95 -6.33
C ARG A 217 19.05 -9.80 -6.62
N GLU A 218 19.38 -9.08 -7.69
CA GLU A 218 20.76 -8.85 -8.09
C GLU A 218 21.49 -7.92 -7.12
N HIS A 219 20.85 -6.81 -6.72
CA HIS A 219 21.50 -5.74 -5.98
C HIS A 219 21.30 -5.83 -4.46
N TYR A 220 20.17 -6.39 -4.01
CA TYR A 220 19.76 -6.49 -2.61
C TYR A 220 19.29 -7.92 -2.27
N PRO A 221 20.16 -8.93 -2.32
CA PRO A 221 19.78 -10.35 -2.20
C PRO A 221 19.18 -10.75 -0.86
N ASN A 222 19.31 -9.90 0.18
CA ASN A 222 18.71 -10.11 1.49
C ASN A 222 17.31 -9.46 1.63
N CYS A 223 16.90 -8.64 0.66
CA CYS A 223 15.58 -8.04 0.62
C CYS A 223 14.55 -9.08 0.19
N LEU A 224 13.50 -9.25 0.98
CA LEU A 224 12.39 -10.14 0.63
C LEU A 224 11.55 -9.50 -0.47
N ILE A 225 11.23 -10.26 -1.51
CA ILE A 225 10.23 -9.85 -2.50
C ILE A 225 8.89 -10.43 -2.08
N VAL A 226 7.89 -9.57 -1.86
CA VAL A 226 6.54 -9.92 -1.43
C VAL A 226 5.52 -9.29 -2.38
N GLY A 227 4.37 -9.95 -2.58
CA GLY A 227 3.42 -9.54 -3.60
C GLY A 227 2.41 -10.63 -3.97
N PRO A 228 1.45 -10.33 -4.87
CA PRO A 228 1.28 -9.05 -5.56
C PRO A 228 0.52 -7.97 -4.77
N CYS A 229 0.22 -8.20 -3.48
CA CYS A 229 -0.41 -7.20 -2.60
C CYS A 229 -1.78 -6.69 -3.07
N THR A 230 -2.58 -7.62 -3.59
CA THR A 230 -3.95 -7.42 -4.05
C THR A 230 -4.93 -7.33 -2.90
N CYS A 231 -6.03 -6.60 -3.08
CA CYS A 231 -7.18 -6.59 -2.17
C CYS A 231 -8.24 -7.68 -2.51
N ASP A 232 -7.81 -8.80 -3.10
CA ASP A 232 -8.70 -9.89 -3.52
C ASP A 232 -9.61 -10.35 -2.37
N GLY A 233 -10.91 -10.45 -2.65
CA GLY A 233 -11.96 -10.76 -1.67
C GLY A 233 -12.76 -9.55 -1.17
N MET A 234 -12.27 -8.31 -1.29
CA MET A 234 -13.04 -7.11 -0.92
C MET A 234 -14.05 -6.67 -1.99
N MET A 235 -13.80 -7.00 -3.25
CA MET A 235 -14.58 -6.54 -4.41
C MET A 235 -15.48 -7.63 -5.02
N GLY A 236 -15.77 -8.71 -4.28
CA GLY A 236 -16.77 -9.72 -4.65
C GLY A 236 -16.48 -10.50 -5.94
N THR A 237 -15.23 -10.56 -6.38
CA THR A 237 -14.83 -11.24 -7.61
C THR A 237 -13.91 -12.42 -7.30
N ASP A 238 -14.47 -13.46 -6.69
CA ASP A 238 -14.03 -14.81 -7.07
C ASP A 238 -14.43 -14.99 -8.53
N VAL A 239 -13.50 -14.72 -9.44
CA VAL A 239 -13.73 -14.73 -10.89
C VAL A 239 -14.12 -16.14 -11.40
N ASP A 240 -13.89 -17.16 -10.57
CA ASP A 240 -14.32 -18.52 -10.82
C ASP A 240 -15.80 -18.77 -10.41
N GLU A 241 -16.31 -18.14 -9.35
CA GLU A 241 -17.74 -18.27 -8.98
C GLU A 241 -18.66 -17.40 -9.83
N ALA A 242 -18.15 -16.29 -10.37
CA ALA A 242 -18.93 -15.34 -11.18
C ALA A 242 -19.41 -15.91 -12.52
N LYS A 243 -18.86 -17.04 -12.99
CA LYS A 243 -19.23 -17.65 -14.27
C LYS A 243 -20.50 -18.52 -14.20
N GLU A 244 -20.97 -18.89 -13.01
CA GLU A 244 -22.10 -19.83 -12.86
C GLU A 244 -23.42 -19.18 -12.43
N LYS A 245 -23.46 -17.89 -12.05
CA LYS A 245 -24.69 -17.26 -11.53
C LYS A 245 -25.43 -16.40 -12.56
N ASN A 246 -26.75 -16.54 -12.51
CA ASN A 246 -27.72 -15.98 -13.44
C ASN A 246 -27.65 -14.43 -13.45
N PRO A 247 -27.74 -13.74 -14.62
CA PRO A 247 -27.54 -12.28 -14.71
C PRO A 247 -28.49 -11.41 -13.85
N MET A 248 -29.59 -11.99 -13.36
CA MET A 248 -30.55 -11.29 -12.47
C MET A 248 -30.14 -11.28 -10.99
N GLU A 249 -29.16 -12.08 -10.55
CA GLU A 249 -28.65 -12.04 -9.17
C GLU A 249 -27.50 -11.02 -8.98
N GLN A 250 -27.01 -10.40 -10.07
CA GLN A 250 -25.95 -9.38 -10.04
C GLN A 250 -26.42 -7.98 -9.60
N MET A 251 -27.61 -7.82 -9.02
CA MET A 251 -28.07 -6.51 -8.53
C MET A 251 -27.34 -6.02 -7.26
N GLY A 252 -26.46 -6.84 -6.66
CA GLY A 252 -25.50 -6.40 -5.63
C GLY A 252 -24.13 -5.99 -6.16
N ALA A 253 -23.86 -6.16 -7.47
CA ALA A 253 -22.54 -6.04 -8.09
C ALA A 253 -22.31 -4.66 -8.77
N GLY A 254 -22.71 -3.58 -8.12
CA GLY A 254 -22.75 -2.24 -8.71
C GLY A 254 -21.40 -1.55 -8.93
N LEU A 255 -20.34 -1.98 -8.23
CA LEU A 255 -19.01 -1.35 -8.30
C LEU A 255 -18.01 -2.13 -9.17
N GLY A 256 -18.06 -3.47 -9.17
CA GLY A 256 -17.14 -4.32 -9.92
C GLY A 256 -17.33 -4.29 -11.44
N ASN A 257 -18.52 -3.89 -11.93
CA ASN A 257 -18.82 -3.83 -13.36
C ASN A 257 -18.45 -2.49 -14.03
N VAL A 258 -18.10 -1.45 -13.26
CA VAL A 258 -17.76 -0.11 -13.79
C VAL A 258 -16.24 0.14 -13.77
N MET A 259 -15.49 -0.67 -13.02
CA MET A 259 -14.06 -0.47 -12.78
C MET A 259 -13.27 -1.63 -13.39
N GLN A 260 -12.27 -1.31 -14.22
CA GLN A 260 -11.39 -2.32 -14.81
C GLN A 260 -10.48 -2.89 -13.72
N SER A 261 -10.85 -4.05 -13.19
CA SER A 261 -10.03 -4.84 -12.26
C SER A 261 -9.55 -6.14 -12.91
N CYS A 262 -8.59 -6.80 -12.27
CA CYS A 262 -8.09 -8.10 -12.66
C CYS A 262 -7.86 -8.99 -11.43
N SER A 263 -7.73 -10.30 -11.62
CA SER A 263 -7.46 -11.23 -10.51
C SER A 263 -5.98 -11.29 -10.15
N THR A 264 -5.65 -11.75 -8.95
CA THR A 264 -4.28 -12.18 -8.61
C THR A 264 -3.73 -13.17 -9.64
N ALA A 265 -4.57 -14.09 -10.14
CA ALA A 265 -4.14 -15.07 -11.13
C ALA A 265 -3.70 -14.41 -12.45
N ASP A 266 -4.39 -13.35 -12.88
CA ASP A 266 -4.00 -12.56 -14.06
C ASP A 266 -2.68 -11.83 -13.83
N LEU A 267 -2.48 -11.24 -12.65
CA LEU A 267 -1.28 -10.51 -12.25
C LEU A 267 -0.05 -11.40 -12.05
N MET A 268 -0.24 -12.71 -11.87
CA MET A 268 0.85 -13.67 -11.70
C MET A 268 1.07 -14.53 -12.95
N LYS A 269 0.24 -14.35 -13.98
CA LYS A 269 0.28 -15.19 -15.19
C LYS A 269 1.54 -14.94 -15.99
N GLY A 270 2.47 -15.90 -15.94
CA GLY A 270 3.72 -15.83 -16.70
C GLY A 270 4.86 -15.11 -15.97
N ALA A 271 4.64 -14.69 -14.73
CA ALA A 271 5.69 -14.14 -13.88
C ALA A 271 6.84 -15.14 -13.72
N GLN A 272 8.08 -14.66 -13.81
CA GLN A 272 9.28 -15.49 -13.78
C GLN A 272 9.73 -15.87 -12.35
N VAL A 273 8.95 -15.48 -11.32
CA VAL A 273 9.22 -15.61 -9.87
C VAL A 273 10.69 -15.80 -9.58
#